data_AF-A0AAC9NT02-F1
#
_entry.id   AF-A0AAC9NT02-F1
#
_cell.length_a   1.000
_cell.length_b   1.000
_cell.length_c   1.000
_cell.angle_alpha   90.00
_cell.angle_beta   90.00
_cell.angle_gamma   90.00
#
_symmetry.space_group_name_H-M   'P 1'
#
loop_
_entity.id
_entity.type
_entity.pdbx_description
1 polymer ?
#
loop_
_entity_poly.entity_id
_entity_poly.type
_entity_poly.pdbx_seq_one_letter_code
_entity_poly.pdbx_strand_id
1 'polypeptide(L)'
;MALEYTNIFDAITEDGAEASELQTRSDLMIAIRDIVNAKGWDQKQAAAAMGITQPRVSDLVNGRIEKFSIDKLMACLYKIGFRFKPQFENGQLSMSVQSVAQKQNHAAMA
;
A
#
# COMPACT_ATOMS: atom_id res chain seq x y z
N MET A 1 4.21 -19.84 -28.71
CA MET A 1 4.48 -18.41 -28.51
C MET A 1 4.00 -18.07 -27.10
N ALA A 2 4.91 -17.81 -26.17
CA ALA A 2 4.53 -17.40 -24.82
C ALA A 2 4.28 -15.90 -24.85
N LEU A 3 3.17 -15.46 -24.26
CA LEU A 3 2.92 -14.04 -24.07
C LEU A 3 3.71 -13.61 -22.83
N GLU A 4 4.70 -12.74 -23.01
CA GLU A 4 5.43 -12.10 -21.92
C GLU A 4 4.85 -10.70 -21.69
N TYR A 5 4.34 -10.45 -20.49
CA TYR A 5 3.79 -9.17 -20.09
C TYR A 5 4.66 -8.56 -18.99
N THR A 6 5.07 -7.31 -19.15
CA THR A 6 5.75 -6.53 -18.09
C THR A 6 4.77 -6.14 -16.99
N ASN A 7 3.50 -5.91 -17.34
CA ASN A 7 2.39 -5.69 -16.43
C ASN A 7 1.28 -6.70 -16.76
N ILE A 8 0.93 -7.56 -15.80
CA ILE A 8 -0.08 -8.62 -16.02
C ILE A 8 -1.47 -8.05 -16.34
N PHE A 9 -1.74 -6.81 -15.94
CA PHE A 9 -3.03 -6.16 -16.19
C PHE A 9 -3.22 -5.75 -17.65
N ASP A 10 -2.15 -5.67 -18.45
CA ASP A 10 -2.23 -5.46 -19.90
C ASP A 10 -2.97 -6.61 -20.62
N ALA A 11 -3.11 -7.78 -19.96
CA ALA A 11 -3.88 -8.90 -20.49
C ALA A 11 -5.40 -8.76 -20.28
N ILE A 12 -5.85 -7.82 -19.44
CA ILE A 12 -7.27 -7.67 -19.06
C ILE A 12 -7.85 -6.27 -19.31
N THR A 13 -7.03 -5.30 -19.71
CA THR A 13 -7.49 -3.97 -20.14
C THR A 13 -6.70 -3.49 -21.35
N GLU A 14 -7.36 -2.70 -22.20
CA GLU A 14 -6.75 -2.02 -23.35
C GLU A 14 -6.21 -0.63 -22.97
N ASP A 15 -6.57 -0.12 -21.78
CA ASP A 15 -6.07 1.16 -21.26
C ASP A 15 -4.82 0.95 -20.41
N GLY A 16 -3.66 1.34 -20.96
CA GLY A 16 -2.38 1.24 -20.26
C GLY A 16 -2.31 2.07 -18.98
N ALA A 17 -3.10 3.14 -18.85
CA ALA A 17 -3.19 3.92 -17.61
C ALA A 17 -3.92 3.13 -16.53
N GLU A 18 -5.04 2.48 -16.88
CA GLU A 18 -5.79 1.60 -15.97
C GLU A 18 -4.93 0.40 -15.54
N ALA A 19 -4.23 -0.24 -16.49
CA ALA A 19 -3.31 -1.34 -16.20
C ALA A 19 -2.23 -0.92 -15.20
N SER A 20 -1.65 0.27 -15.39
CA SER A 20 -0.61 0.82 -14.50
C SER A 20 -1.16 1.14 -13.11
N GLU A 21 -2.40 1.63 -13.01
CA GLU A 21 -3.07 1.88 -11.73
C GLU A 21 -3.35 0.56 -10.98
N LEU A 22 -3.85 -0.46 -11.68
CA LEU A 22 -4.04 -1.81 -11.12
C LEU A 22 -2.71 -2.40 -10.62
N GLN A 23 -1.63 -2.28 -11.39
CA GLN A 23 -0.31 -2.73 -10.96
C GLN A 23 0.13 -2.02 -9.69
N THR A 24 0.02 -0.69 -9.65
CA THR A 24 0.39 0.11 -8.48
C THR A 24 -0.42 -0.28 -7.24
N ARG A 25 -1.74 -0.51 -7.39
CA ARG A 25 -2.58 -1.00 -6.29
C ARG A 25 -2.13 -2.37 -5.79
N SER A 26 -1.85 -3.30 -6.70
CA SER A 26 -1.37 -4.64 -6.37
C SER A 26 -0.06 -4.58 -5.56
N ASP A 27 0.91 -3.80 -6.03
CA ASP A 27 2.21 -3.62 -5.37
C ASP A 27 2.05 -3.06 -3.95
N LEU A 28 1.20 -2.04 -3.78
CA LEU A 28 0.89 -1.47 -2.47
C LEU A 28 0.19 -2.47 -1.55
N MET A 29 -0.75 -3.27 -2.06
CA MET A 29 -1.44 -4.30 -1.27
C MET A 29 -0.48 -5.40 -0.81
N ILE A 30 0.43 -5.83 -1.68
CA ILE A 30 1.49 -6.80 -1.35
C ILE A 30 2.38 -6.23 -0.25
N ALA A 31 2.88 -5.00 -0.41
CA ALA A 31 3.72 -4.36 0.59
C ALA A 31 3.03 -4.24 1.96
N ILE A 32 1.75 -3.86 2.00
CA ILE A 32 0.98 -3.78 3.24
C ILE A 32 0.82 -5.17 3.87
N ARG A 33 0.51 -6.20 3.09
CA ARG A 33 0.40 -7.58 3.58
C ARG A 33 1.72 -8.06 4.19
N ASP A 34 2.84 -7.77 3.53
CA ASP A 34 4.16 -8.17 4.01
C ASP A 34 4.53 -7.44 5.31
N ILE A 35 4.15 -6.16 5.45
CA ILE A 35 4.31 -5.40 6.71
C ILE A 35 3.46 -6.01 7.83
N VAL A 36 2.20 -6.36 7.56
CA VAL A 36 1.30 -7.01 8.53
C VAL A 36 1.92 -8.33 9.02
N ASN A 37 2.41 -9.15 8.09
CA ASN A 37 3.07 -10.42 8.40
C ASN A 37 4.37 -10.22 9.20
N ALA A 38 5.23 -9.29 8.77
CA ALA A 38 6.52 -9.01 9.42
C ALA A 38 6.35 -8.46 10.85
N LYS A 39 5.27 -7.73 11.11
CA LYS A 39 4.92 -7.24 12.45
C LYS A 39 4.16 -8.27 13.30
N GLY A 40 3.81 -9.43 12.74
CA GLY A 40 3.02 -10.45 13.42
C GLY A 40 1.62 -9.97 13.82
N TRP A 41 1.05 -9.03 13.08
CA TRP A 41 -0.25 -8.46 13.41
C TRP A 41 -1.38 -9.40 12.99
N ASP A 42 -2.33 -9.62 13.90
CA ASP A 42 -3.65 -10.11 13.53
C ASP A 42 -4.47 -9.00 12.82
N GLN A 43 -5.63 -9.36 12.27
CA GLN A 43 -6.46 -8.40 11.54
C GLN A 43 -6.98 -7.24 12.40
N LYS A 44 -7.16 -7.43 13.71
CA LYS A 44 -7.65 -6.37 14.61
C LYS A 44 -6.53 -5.38 14.93
N GLN A 45 -5.33 -5.88 15.17
CA GLN A 45 -4.14 -5.05 15.38
C GLN A 45 -3.81 -4.22 14.12
N ALA A 46 -3.83 -4.88 12.96
CA ALA A 46 -3.65 -4.22 11.67
C ALA A 46 -4.74 -3.16 11.41
N ALA A 47 -5.99 -3.45 11.74
CA ALA A 47 -7.12 -2.52 11.63
C ALA A 47 -6.91 -1.27 12.49
N ALA A 48 -6.52 -1.47 13.76
CA ALA A 48 -6.21 -0.36 14.67
C ALA A 48 -5.04 0.48 14.16
N ALA A 49 -3.95 -0.16 13.73
CA ALA A 49 -2.75 0.54 13.25
C ALA A 49 -2.99 1.33 11.95
N MET A 50 -3.75 0.77 11.00
CA MET A 50 -4.12 1.42 9.74
C MET A 50 -5.38 2.29 9.87
N GLY A 51 -6.01 2.34 11.04
CA GLY A 51 -7.27 3.04 11.30
C GLY A 51 -8.35 2.74 10.25
N ILE A 52 -8.54 1.46 9.94
CA ILE A 52 -9.62 0.92 9.09
C ILE A 52 -10.34 -0.19 9.85
N THR A 53 -11.48 -0.67 9.36
CA THR A 53 -12.22 -1.75 10.03
C THR A 53 -11.56 -3.12 9.78
N GLN A 54 -11.79 -4.09 10.67
CA GLN A 54 -11.30 -5.46 10.49
C GLN A 54 -11.77 -6.12 9.17
N PRO A 55 -13.05 -6.00 8.74
CA PRO A 55 -13.46 -6.50 7.43
C PRO A 55 -12.68 -5.86 6.27
N ARG A 56 -12.33 -4.58 6.37
CA ARG A 56 -11.47 -3.92 5.37
C ARG A 56 -10.05 -4.48 5.38
N VAL A 57 -9.47 -4.78 6.53
CA VAL A 57 -8.17 -5.48 6.58
C VAL A 57 -8.29 -6.84 5.89
N SER A 58 -9.36 -7.60 6.15
CA SER A 58 -9.60 -8.88 5.49
C SER A 58 -9.67 -8.75 3.97
N ASP A 59 -10.43 -7.77 3.45
CA ASP A 59 -10.47 -7.49 2.02
C ASP A 59 -9.08 -7.15 1.45
N LEU A 60 -8.27 -6.38 2.19
CA LEU A 60 -6.93 -5.98 1.78
C LEU A 60 -5.98 -7.19 1.69
N VAL A 61 -5.87 -7.98 2.76
CA VAL A 61 -4.91 -9.10 2.81
C VAL A 61 -5.29 -10.23 1.85
N ASN A 62 -6.59 -10.35 1.50
CA ASN A 62 -7.10 -11.30 0.52
C ASN A 62 -7.07 -10.77 -0.93
N GLY A 63 -6.48 -9.60 -1.18
CA GLY A 63 -6.26 -9.12 -2.55
C GLY A 63 -7.53 -8.66 -3.27
N ARG A 64 -8.56 -8.19 -2.56
CA ARG A 64 -9.78 -7.58 -3.15
C ARG A 64 -9.48 -6.20 -3.76
N ILE A 65 -8.66 -6.18 -4.80
CA ILE A 65 -8.09 -4.99 -5.43
C ILE A 65 -9.15 -3.96 -5.89
N GLU A 66 -10.30 -4.45 -6.34
CA GLU A 66 -11.45 -3.67 -6.78
C GLU A 66 -12.05 -2.80 -5.67
N LYS A 67 -11.81 -3.15 -4.39
CA LYS A 67 -12.35 -2.41 -3.25
C LYS A 67 -11.47 -1.26 -2.80
N PHE A 68 -10.23 -1.17 -3.30
CA PHE A 68 -9.23 -0.20 -2.85
C PHE A 68 -8.79 0.72 -3.98
N SER A 69 -8.68 2.00 -3.65
CA SER A 69 -7.97 2.99 -4.47
C SER A 69 -6.54 3.13 -3.97
N ILE A 70 -5.65 3.66 -4.83
CA ILE A 70 -4.26 3.99 -4.45
C ILE A 70 -4.25 4.88 -3.20
N ASP A 71 -5.05 5.95 -3.18
CA ASP A 71 -5.14 6.87 -2.05
C ASP A 71 -5.44 6.18 -0.71
N LYS A 72 -6.36 5.19 -0.71
CA LYS A 72 -6.69 4.43 0.50
C LYS A 72 -5.53 3.56 0.96
N LEU A 73 -4.81 2.94 0.03
CA LEU A 73 -3.65 2.11 0.34
C LEU A 73 -2.50 2.96 0.88
N MET A 74 -2.22 4.10 0.25
CA MET A 74 -1.23 5.06 0.74
C MET A 74 -1.61 5.60 2.12
N ALA A 75 -2.89 5.89 2.38
CA ALA A 75 -3.37 6.32 3.70
C ALA A 75 -3.13 5.28 4.80
N CYS A 76 -3.24 3.99 4.48
CA CYS A 76 -2.89 2.92 5.42
C CYS A 76 -1.39 2.95 5.75
N LEU A 77 -0.54 3.13 4.73
CA LEU A 77 0.92 3.23 4.88
C LEU A 77 1.36 4.47 5.67
N TYR A 78 0.71 5.62 5.45
CA TYR A 78 0.93 6.83 6.25
C TYR A 78 0.68 6.59 7.74
N LYS A 79 -0.40 5.91 8.10
CA LYS A 79 -0.75 5.63 9.50
C LYS A 79 0.22 4.69 10.20
N ILE A 80 0.82 3.76 9.46
CA ILE A 80 1.80 2.81 10.00
C ILE A 80 3.26 3.30 9.87
N GLY A 81 3.45 4.58 9.54
CA GLY A 81 4.73 5.28 9.65
C GLY A 81 5.57 5.34 8.38
N PHE A 82 4.98 5.19 7.19
CA PHE A 82 5.68 5.36 5.92
C PHE A 82 5.21 6.62 5.21
N ARG A 83 6.12 7.38 4.63
CA ARG A 83 5.80 8.55 3.80
C ARG A 83 6.42 8.37 2.42
N PHE A 84 5.63 8.68 1.39
CA PHE A 84 6.08 8.74 0.01
C PHE A 84 6.55 10.17 -0.31
N LYS A 85 7.77 10.30 -0.83
CA LYS A 85 8.39 11.56 -1.22
C LYS A 85 8.63 11.55 -2.74
N PRO A 86 7.70 12.09 -3.53
CA PRO A 86 7.92 12.25 -4.96
C PRO A 86 8.98 13.32 -5.21
N GLN A 87 9.81 13.09 -6.21
CA GLN A 87 10.86 14.00 -6.66
C GLN A 87 10.92 13.94 -8.19
N PHE A 88 11.09 15.10 -8.83
CA PHE A 88 11.29 15.20 -10.26
C PHE A 88 12.60 15.94 -10.51
N GLU A 89 13.62 15.20 -10.91
CA GLU A 89 14.98 15.70 -11.09
C GLU A 89 15.53 15.11 -12.40
N ASN A 90 16.23 15.93 -13.20
CA ASN A 90 16.84 15.52 -14.48
C ASN A 90 15.88 14.79 -15.46
N GLY A 91 14.60 15.19 -15.49
CA GLY A 91 13.60 14.58 -16.37
C GLY A 91 13.05 13.23 -15.89
N GLN A 92 13.44 12.79 -14.70
CA GLN A 92 13.00 11.52 -14.11
C GLN A 92 12.10 11.77 -12.89
N LEU A 93 10.91 11.14 -12.90
CA LEU A 93 10.04 11.05 -11.72
C LEU A 93 10.47 9.86 -10.87
N SER A 94 10.72 10.09 -9.59
CA SER A 94 10.95 9.04 -8.60
C SER A 94 10.07 9.26 -7.37
N MET A 95 9.76 8.20 -6.65
CA MET A 95 9.03 8.26 -5.38
C MET A 95 9.74 7.40 -4.36
N SER A 96 10.48 8.04 -3.45
CA SER A 96 11.16 7.35 -2.36
C SER A 96 10.22 7.14 -1.17
N VAL A 97 10.37 6.02 -0.47
CA VAL A 97 9.62 5.74 0.76
C VAL A 97 10.52 6.00 1.96
N GLN A 98 10.02 6.75 2.93
CA GLN A 98 10.73 7.11 4.17
C GLN A 98 9.96 6.55 5.36
N SER A 99 10.66 5.98 6.34
CA SER A 99 10.07 5.70 7.65
C SER A 99 10.02 6.99 8.45
N VAL A 100 8.82 7.41 8.83
CA VAL A 100 8.59 8.53 9.74
C VAL A 100 8.49 7.92 11.13
N ALA A 101 9.56 7.98 11.91
CA ALA A 101 9.53 7.54 13.30
C ALA A 101 8.36 8.22 14.01
N GLN A 102 7.40 7.43 14.52
CA GLN A 102 6.36 7.93 15.40
C GLN A 102 7.09 8.54 16.60
N LYS A 103 7.05 9.87 16.76
CA LYS A 103 7.39 10.49 18.04
C LYS A 103 6.43 9.86 19.05
N GLN A 104 6.93 8.94 19.87
CA GLN A 104 6.22 8.43 21.03
C GLN A 104 5.94 9.63 21.93
N ASN A 105 4.75 10.21 21.83
CA ASN A 105 4.20 10.99 22.93
C ASN A 105 3.79 10.00 24.02
N HIS A 106 4.78 9.49 24.75
CA HIS A 106 4.57 8.97 26.09
C HIS A 106 4.41 10.18 27.02
N ALA A 107 3.24 10.83 26.95
CA ALA A 107 2.85 11.77 27.98
C ALA A 107 2.41 10.94 29.18
N ALA A 108 3.33 10.85 30.13
CA ALA A 108 3.21 10.49 31.55
C ALA A 108 1.82 10.05 32.03
N MET A 109 1.73 8.79 32.45
CA MET A 109 1.03 8.49 33.70
C MET A 109 1.83 9.12 34.85
N ALA A 110 1.27 10.18 35.42
CA ALA A 110 1.49 10.64 36.79
C ALA A 110 0.20 11.28 37.26
#